data_AF-A0A2E0V5T8-F1
#
_entry.id   AF-A0A2E0V5T8-F1
#
_cell.length_a   1.000
_cell.length_b   1.000
_cell.length_c   1.000
_cell.angle_alpha   90.00
_cell.angle_beta   90.00
_cell.angle_gamma   90.00
#
_symmetry.space_group_name_H-M   'P 1'
#
loop_
_entity.id
_entity.type
_entity.pdbx_description
1 polymer ?
#
loop_
_entity_poly.entity_id
_entity_poly.type
_entity_poly.pdbx_seq_one_letter_code
_entity_poly.pdbx_strand_id
1 'polypeptide(L)' 'MDKGPLLTVIFLVALVLGPGPGATLIDGTKEAPNIWFGIPALYLWVVFWFLVMAACIVTAALTVWKDAD' A
#
# COMPACT_ATOMS: atom_id res chain seq x y z
N MET A 1 16.40 -0.30 -16.83
CA MET A 1 14.99 -0.75 -16.85
C MET A 1 14.18 0.46 -17.28
N ASP A 2 13.36 0.33 -18.32
CA ASP A 2 12.52 1.46 -18.75
C ASP A 2 11.61 1.91 -17.60
N LYS A 3 11.33 3.22 -17.54
CA LYS A 3 10.55 3.85 -16.45
C LYS A 3 9.12 3.28 -16.36
N GLY A 4 8.55 2.86 -17.50
CA GLY A 4 7.22 2.26 -17.58
C GLY A 4 7.11 0.93 -16.81
N PRO A 5 7.92 -0.10 -17.14
CA PRO A 5 7.96 -1.35 -16.40
C PRO A 5 8.19 -1.19 -14.89
N LEU A 6 9.04 -0.24 -14.49
CA LEU A 6 9.26 0.07 -13.07
C LEU A 6 7.98 0.56 -12.39
N LEU A 7 7.26 1.50 -13.01
CA LEU A 7 5.97 1.97 -12.49
C LEU A 7 4.93 0.85 -12.46
N THR A 8 4.85 0.03 -13.51
CA THR A 8 3.93 -1.11 -13.55
C THR A 8 4.17 -2.06 -12.38
N VAL A 9 5.43 -2.41 -12.09
CA VAL A 9 5.77 -3.27 -10.95
C VAL A 9 5.39 -2.60 -9.63
N ILE A 10 5.70 -1.32 -9.45
CA ILE A 10 5.35 -0.56 -8.25
C ILE A 10 3.84 -0.52 -8.02
N PHE A 11 3.05 -0.25 -9.06
CA PHE A 11 1.60 -0.22 -8.99
C PHE A 11 0.99 -1.61 -8.73
N LEU A 12 1.54 -2.67 -9.34
CA LEU A 12 1.09 -4.04 -9.08
C LEU A 12 1.37 -4.46 -7.64
N VAL A 13 2.54 -4.11 -7.11
CA VAL A 13 2.87 -4.35 -5.69
C VAL A 13 1.92 -3.58 -4.78
N ALA A 14 1.67 -2.31 -5.06
CA ALA A 14 0.70 -1.50 -4.31
C ALA A 14 -0.73 -2.06 -4.38
N LEU A 15 -1.15 -2.59 -5.53
CA LEU A 15 -2.46 -3.22 -5.73
C LEU A 15 -2.62 -4.49 -4.87
N VAL A 16 -1.60 -5.33 -4.82
CA VAL A 16 -1.65 -6.59 -4.05
C VAL A 16 -1.59 -6.32 -2.54
N LEU A 17 -0.79 -5.34 -2.11
CA LEU A 17 -0.61 -4.99 -0.69
C LEU A 17 -1.88 -4.51 0.02
N GLY A 18 -2.84 -3.93 -0.70
CA GLY A 18 -4.06 -3.38 -0.10
C GLY A 18 -5.07 -4.46 0.30
N PRO A 19 -5.97 -4.87 -0.63
CA PRO A 19 -7.03 -5.82 -0.33
C PRO A 19 -6.53 -7.24 0.01
N GLY A 20 -5.38 -7.68 -0.51
CA GLY A 20 -4.91 -9.06 -0.34
C GLY A 20 -4.55 -9.40 1.12
N PRO A 21 -3.40 -8.94 1.64
CA PRO A 21 -3.05 -9.16 3.04
C PRO A 21 -4.00 -8.45 4.01
N GLY A 22 -4.55 -7.30 3.63
CA GLY A 22 -5.50 -6.56 4.45
C GLY A 22 -6.75 -7.36 4.80
N ALA A 23 -7.23 -8.23 3.90
CA ALA A 23 -8.37 -9.10 4.17
C ALA A 23 -8.11 -10.09 5.32
N THR A 24 -6.87 -10.58 5.47
CA THR A 24 -6.52 -11.50 6.57
C THR A 24 -6.52 -10.83 7.95
N LEU A 25 -6.49 -9.49 8.00
CA LEU A 25 -6.57 -8.72 9.24
C LEU A 25 -8.01 -8.46 9.70
N ILE A 26 -9.01 -8.85 8.87
CA ILE A 26 -10.43 -8.72 9.17
C ILE A 26 -10.89 -9.82 10.15
N ASP A 27 -10.20 -10.96 10.22
CA ASP A 27 -10.60 -12.17 10.96
C ASP A 27 -10.61 -12.06 12.51
N GLY A 28 -10.50 -10.84 13.07
CA GLY A 28 -10.75 -10.63 14.49
C GLY A 28 -12.24 -10.71 14.80
N THR A 29 -12.67 -11.68 15.59
CA THR A 29 -14.04 -11.70 16.14
C THR A 29 -14.18 -10.61 17.21
N LYS A 30 -15.41 -10.23 17.57
CA LYS A 30 -15.65 -9.27 18.67
C LYS A 30 -14.99 -9.70 20.00
N GLU A 31 -14.78 -11.00 20.18
CA GLU A 31 -14.19 -11.60 21.39
C GLU A 31 -12.66 -11.72 21.30
N ALA A 32 -12.10 -11.78 20.09
CA ALA A 32 -10.67 -11.85 19.83
C ALA A 32 -10.28 -10.87 18.70
N PRO A 33 -10.38 -9.55 18.92
CA PRO A 33 -10.03 -8.58 17.90
C PRO A 33 -8.51 -8.62 17.65
N ASN A 34 -8.11 -8.55 16.39
CA ASN A 34 -6.70 -8.46 16.02
C ASN A 34 -6.22 -7.01 16.25
N ILE A 35 -5.68 -6.76 17.45
CA ILE A 35 -5.23 -5.44 17.90
C ILE A 35 -3.71 -5.39 17.92
N TRP A 36 -3.13 -4.44 17.20
CA TRP A 36 -1.70 -4.11 17.25
C TRP A 36 -1.53 -2.71 17.80
N PHE A 37 -0.61 -2.51 18.75
CA PHE A 37 -0.35 -1.20 19.37
C PHE A 37 -1.61 -0.49 19.93
N GLY A 38 -2.63 -1.26 20.35
CA GLY A 38 -3.89 -0.72 20.85
C GLY A 38 -4.91 -0.31 19.78
N ILE A 39 -4.63 -0.55 18.50
CA ILE A 39 -5.50 -0.19 17.37
C ILE A 39 -5.82 -1.47 16.56
N PRO A 40 -7.03 -1.62 16.01
CA PRO A 40 -7.32 -2.70 15.06
C PRO A 40 -6.28 -2.77 13.93
N ALA A 41 -5.66 -3.93 13.77
CA ALA A 41 -4.57 -4.15 12.81
C ALA A 41 -4.97 -3.77 11.39
N LEU A 42 -6.25 -3.97 11.03
CA LEU A 42 -6.82 -3.53 9.75
C LEU A 42 -6.65 -2.02 9.51
N TYR A 43 -6.88 -1.18 10.53
CA TYR A 43 -6.74 0.27 10.38
C TYR A 43 -5.28 0.69 10.20
N LEU A 44 -4.38 0.08 10.96
CA LEU A 44 -2.94 0.29 10.80
C LEU A 44 -2.47 -0.12 9.40
N TRP A 45 -3.00 -1.24 8.89
CA TRP A 45 -2.70 -1.72 7.55
C TRP A 45 -3.18 -0.79 6.45
N VAL A 46 -4.40 -0.27 6.58
CA VAL A 46 -4.97 0.70 5.63
C VAL A 46 -4.12 1.98 5.59
N VAL A 47 -3.68 2.50 6.73
CA VAL A 47 -2.79 3.67 6.78
C VAL A 47 -1.46 3.37 6.10
N PHE A 48 -0.85 2.23 6.41
CA PHE A 48 0.39 1.79 5.76
C PHE A 48 0.22 1.69 4.23
N TRP A 49 -0.88 1.10 3.77
CA TRP A 49 -1.18 0.96 2.35
C TRP A 49 -1.33 2.34 1.67
N PHE A 50 -2.00 3.29 2.29
CA PHE A 50 -2.09 4.66 1.77
C PHE A 50 -0.73 5.34 1.68
N LEU A 51 0.16 5.14 2.67
CA LEU A 51 1.52 5.66 2.62
C LEU A 51 2.32 5.05 1.46
N VAL A 52 2.19 3.74 1.21
CA VAL A 52 2.81 3.09 0.05
C VAL A 52 2.29 3.71 -1.25
N MET A 53 0.97 3.87 -1.42
CA MET A 53 0.40 4.50 -2.62
C MET A 53 0.88 5.94 -2.82
N ALA A 54 0.91 6.74 -1.76
CA ALA A 54 1.44 8.11 -1.81
C ALA A 54 2.91 8.12 -2.23
N ALA A 55 3.74 7.24 -1.67
CA ALA A 55 5.15 7.12 -2.03
C ALA A 55 5.35 6.72 -3.51
N CYS A 56 4.49 5.83 -4.02
CA CYS A 56 4.51 5.45 -5.44
C CYS A 56 4.25 6.66 -6.35
N ILE A 57 3.21 7.44 -6.04
CA ILE A 57 2.84 8.65 -6.80
C ILE A 57 3.93 9.71 -6.73
N VAL A 58 4.46 10.00 -5.55
CA VAL A 58 5.54 10.98 -5.36
C VAL A 58 6.79 10.55 -6.12
N THR A 59 7.17 9.27 -6.04
CA THR A 59 8.33 8.74 -6.77
C THR A 59 8.12 8.87 -8.28
N ALA A 60 6.94 8.51 -8.79
CA ALA A 60 6.60 8.67 -10.20
C ALA A 60 6.69 10.13 -10.65
N ALA A 61 6.13 11.06 -9.87
CA ALA A 61 6.16 12.48 -10.17
C ALA A 61 7.59 13.03 -10.23
N LEU A 62 8.45 12.67 -9.28
CA LEU A 62 9.81 13.19 -9.17
C LEU A 62 10.80 12.57 -10.15
N THR A 63 10.58 11.32 -10.59
CA THR A 63 11.59 10.54 -11.33
C THR A 63 11.15 10.14 -12.75
N VAL A 64 9.85 10.05 -13.01
CA VAL A 64 9.34 9.60 -14.31
C VAL A 64 8.69 10.75 -15.06
N TRP A 65 7.81 11.51 -14.41
CA TRP A 65 7.09 12.61 -15.05
C TRP A 65 7.97 13.84 -15.27
N LYS A 66 8.90 14.15 -14.35
CA LYS A 66 9.81 15.29 -14.48
C LYS A 66 10.77 15.21 -15.67
N ASP A 67 11.02 14.02 -16.20
CA ASP A 67 11.87 13.82 -17.38
C ASP A 67 11.06 13.75 -18.69
N ALA A 68 9.73 13.82 -18.60
CA ALA A 68 8.82 13.84 -19.75
C ALA A 68 8.44 15.27 -20.19
N ASP A 69 8.79 16.27 -19.37
CA ASP A 69 8.78 17.71 -19.70
C ASP A 69 10.19 18.18 -20.07
#